data_AF-A0A519I843-F1
#
_entry.id   AF-A0A519I843-F1
#
_cell.length_a   1.000
_cell.length_b   1.000
_cell.length_c   1.000
_cell.angle_alpha   90.00
_cell.angle_beta   90.00
_cell.angle_gamma   90.00
#
_symmetry.space_group_name_H-M   'P 1'
#
loop_
_entity.id
_entity.type
_entity.pdbx_description
1 polymer ?
#
loop_
_entity_poly.entity_id
_entity_poly.type
_entity_poly.pdbx_seq_one_letter_code
_entity_poly.pdbx_strand_id
1 'polypeptide(L)' 'MPDIAGLADLSGRYDAILSDVWGVVHNGVAAFPTAVDALTRYRDQGGKVVFITNAPRPSAPLIAMLDRLGVTSAAYDAMV' A
#
# COMPACT_ATOMS: atom_id res chain seq x y z
N MET A 1 2.35 -14.56 -21.57
CA MET A 1 1.51 -13.61 -20.81
C MET A 1 1.90 -12.21 -21.25
N PRO A 2 1.00 -11.22 -21.26
CA PRO A 2 1.44 -9.84 -21.48
C PRO A 2 2.43 -9.46 -20.37
N ASP A 3 3.50 -8.75 -20.74
CA ASP A 3 4.42 -8.17 -19.77
C ASP A 3 3.69 -7.10 -18.95
N ILE A 4 3.83 -7.16 -17.63
CA ILE A 4 3.23 -6.20 -16.69
C ILE A 4 4.35 -5.29 -16.21
N ALA A 5 4.35 -4.03 -16.63
CA ALA A 5 5.37 -3.05 -16.25
C ALA A 5 5.12 -2.48 -14.86
N GLY A 6 3.87 -2.49 -14.39
CA GLY A 6 3.52 -2.09 -13.03
C GLY A 6 2.03 -2.07 -12.75
N LEU A 7 1.68 -1.53 -11.58
CA LEU A 7 0.29 -1.52 -11.09
C LEU A 7 -0.69 -0.80 -12.05
N ALA A 8 -0.22 0.22 -12.77
CA ALA A 8 -1.06 0.98 -13.71
C ALA A 8 -1.63 0.13 -14.86
N ASP A 9 -0.96 -0.97 -15.24
CA ASP A 9 -1.46 -1.87 -16.30
C ASP A 9 -2.67 -2.72 -15.84
N LEU A 10 -2.85 -2.80 -14.52
CA LEU A 10 -3.88 -3.59 -13.85
C LEU A 10 -4.95 -2.72 -13.19
N SER A 11 -4.66 -1.45 -12.88
CA SER A 11 -5.50 -0.60 -12.03
C SER A 11 -6.95 -0.48 -12.51
N GLY A 12 -7.18 -0.30 -13.81
CA GLY A 12 -8.52 -0.17 -14.37
C GLY A 12 -9.37 -1.44 -14.36
N ARG A 13 -8.83 -2.57 -13.90
CA ARG A 13 -9.51 -3.88 -13.88
C ARG A 13 -10.07 -4.25 -12.52
N TYR A 14 -9.70 -3.52 -11.48
CA TYR A 14 -10.05 -3.84 -10.10
C TYR A 14 -10.53 -2.60 -9.36
N ASP A 15 -11.59 -2.75 -8.57
CA ASP A 15 -12.13 -1.67 -7.72
C ASP A 15 -11.33 -1.51 -6.41
N ALA A 16 -10.61 -2.56 -6.00
CA ALA A 16 -9.81 -2.55 -4.78
C ALA A 16 -8.51 -3.37 -4.90
N ILE A 17 -7.53 -2.99 -4.07
CA ILE A 17 -6.26 -3.68 -3.85
C ILE A 17 -6.18 -4.10 -2.39
N LEU A 18 -5.85 -5.37 -2.17
CA LEU A 18 -5.34 -5.87 -0.89
C LEU A 18 -3.82 -5.91 -0.99
N SER A 19 -3.14 -5.02 -0.29
CA SER A 19 -1.68 -4.91 -0.33
C SER A 19 -1.09 -5.47 0.96
N ASP A 20 -0.09 -6.34 0.82
CA ASP A 20 0.81 -6.63 1.93
C ASP A 20 1.61 -5.36 2.28
N VAL A 21 2.24 -5.38 3.45
CA VAL A 21 2.91 -4.24 4.07
C VAL A 21 4.42 -4.47 4.12
N TRP A 22 4.89 -5.50 4.83
CA TRP A 22 6.32 -5.75 5.01
C TRP A 22 6.93 -6.33 3.73
N GLY A 23 7.95 -5.68 3.18
CA GLY A 23 8.57 -6.07 1.92
C GLY A 23 7.83 -5.54 0.67
N VAL A 24 6.65 -4.93 0.82
CA VAL A 24 5.90 -4.32 -0.28
C VAL A 24 5.87 -2.80 -0.19
N VAL A 25 5.49 -2.23 0.96
CA VAL A 25 5.45 -0.76 1.16
C VAL A 25 6.61 -0.26 2.01
N HIS A 26 7.26 -1.12 2.80
CA HIS A 26 8.44 -0.77 3.59
C HIS A 26 9.31 -1.99 3.88
N ASN A 27 10.55 -1.77 4.35
CA ASN A 27 11.46 -2.82 4.82
C ASN A 27 11.70 -2.81 6.34
N GLY A 28 10.99 -1.96 7.09
CA GLY A 28 11.13 -1.81 8.53
C GLY A 28 12.13 -0.74 8.95
N VAL A 29 12.89 -0.19 7.99
CA VAL A 29 13.79 0.96 8.17
C VAL A 29 13.25 2.18 7.43
N ALA A 30 12.72 2.00 6.21
CA ALA A 30 12.12 3.06 5.41
C ALA A 30 10.99 2.52 4.52
N ALA A 31 10.10 3.42 4.09
CA ALA A 31 9.13 3.17 3.04
C ALA A 31 9.81 2.97 1.68
N PHE A 32 9.11 2.28 0.77
CA PHE A 32 9.46 2.22 -0.64
C PHE A 32 8.66 3.30 -1.39
N PRO A 33 9.29 4.42 -1.81
CA PRO A 33 8.55 5.56 -2.36
C PRO A 33 7.73 5.21 -3.60
N THR A 34 8.26 4.35 -4.47
CA THR A 34 7.57 3.93 -5.70
C THR A 34 6.31 3.11 -5.42
N ALA A 35 6.31 2.28 -4.37
CA ALA A 35 5.13 1.52 -3.96
C ALA A 35 4.06 2.45 -3.36
N VAL A 36 4.47 3.34 -2.45
CA VAL A 36 3.59 4.35 -1.84
C VAL A 36 2.94 5.21 -2.93
N ASP A 37 3.74 5.74 -3.86
CA ASP A 37 3.28 6.55 -4.98
C ASP A 37 2.30 5.79 -5.89
N ALA A 38 2.56 4.52 -6.19
CA ALA A 38 1.69 3.71 -7.04
C ALA A 38 0.30 3.50 -6.40
N LEU A 39 0.28 3.21 -5.10
CA LEU A 39 -0.96 3.02 -4.34
C LEU A 39 -1.72 4.34 -4.16
N THR A 40 -1.03 5.45 -3.90
CA THR A 40 -1.66 6.78 -3.87
C THR A 40 -2.30 7.13 -5.21
N ARG A 41 -1.60 6.95 -6.33
CA ARG A 41 -2.16 7.20 -7.67
C ARG A 41 -3.37 6.31 -7.97
N TYR A 42 -3.34 5.05 -7.53
CA TYR A 42 -4.49 4.16 -7.67
C TYR A 42 -5.72 4.68 -6.91
N ARG A 43 -5.52 5.20 -5.69
CA ARG A 43 -6.58 5.84 -4.91
C ARG A 43 -7.09 7.14 -5.51
N ASP A 44 -6.20 7.95 -6.08
CA ASP A 44 -6.57 9.19 -6.78
C ASP A 44 -7.49 8.92 -7.99
N GLN A 45 -7.42 7.70 -8.56
CA GLN A 45 -8.30 7.23 -9.63
C GLN A 45 -9.64 6.65 -9.12
N GLY A 46 -9.89 6.69 -7.81
CA GLY A 46 -11.13 6.20 -7.18
C GLY A 46 -11.06 4.77 -6.64
N GLY A 47 -9.93 4.07 -6.83
CA GLY A 47 -9.70 2.74 -6.30
C GLY A 47 -9.54 2.72 -4.78
N LYS A 48 -9.74 1.54 -4.16
CA LYS A 48 -9.58 1.35 -2.71
C LYS A 48 -8.36 0.51 -2.37
N VAL A 49 -7.58 0.91 -1.38
CA VAL A 49 -6.42 0.13 -0.95
C VAL A 49 -6.59 -0.26 0.51
N VAL A 50 -6.52 -1.55 0.79
CA VAL A 50 -6.52 -2.09 2.15
C VAL A 50 -5.20 -2.78 2.41
N PHE A 51 -4.52 -2.36 3.47
CA PHE A 51 -3.32 -3.03 3.95
C PHE A 51 -3.70 -4.26 4.75
N ILE A 52 -3.11 -5.40 4.40
CA ILE A 52 -3.25 -6.67 5.09
C ILE A 52 -1.89 -7.01 5.68
N THR A 53 -1.79 -7.15 6.99
CA THR A 53 -0.53 -7.50 7.66
C THR A 53 -0.68 -8.76 8.51
N ASN A 54 0.37 -9.58 8.50
CA ASN A 54 0.51 -10.70 9.43
C ASN A 54 1.13 -10.26 10.77
N ALA A 55 1.32 -8.96 11.00
CA ALA A 55 1.88 -8.47 12.25
C ALA A 55 0.92 -8.81 13.42
N PRO A 56 1.42 -9.38 14.53
CA PRO A 56 0.57 -9.80 15.65
C PRO A 56 0.06 -8.61 16.50
N ARG A 57 0.22 -7.37 16.04
CA ARG A 57 -0.08 -6.15 16.79
C ARG A 57 -1.38 -5.53 16.29
N PRO A 58 -2.18 -4.86 17.15
CA PRO A 58 -3.33 -4.08 16.72
C PRO A 58 -2.93 -2.98 15.72
N SER A 59 -3.85 -2.58 14.84
CA SER A 59 -3.58 -1.65 13.73
C SER A 59 -3.08 -0.26 14.15
N ALA A 60 -3.53 0.29 15.29
CA ALA A 60 -3.16 1.65 15.70
C ALA A 60 -1.63 1.86 15.92
N PRO A 61 -0.91 0.99 16.67
CA PRO A 61 0.54 1.03 16.73
C PRO A 61 1.26 0.88 15.38
N LEU A 62 0.68 0.11 14.45
CA LEU A 62 1.26 -0.08 13.12
C LEU A 62 1.16 1.19 12.28
N ILE A 63 0.03 1.91 12.33
CA ILE A 63 -0.13 3.18 11.61
C ILE A 63 0.95 4.19 12.02
N ALA A 64 1.16 4.37 13.33
CA ALA A 64 2.20 5.28 13.82
C ALA A 64 3.62 4.86 13.41
N MET A 65 3.87 3.55 13.25
CA MET A 65 5.13 3.04 12.72
C MET A 65 5.26 3.35 11.23
N LEU A 66 4.21 3.12 10.45
CA LEU A 66 4.15 3.42 9.01
C LEU A 66 4.42 4.90 8.72
N ASP A 67 3.78 5.81 9.47
CA ASP A 67 4.01 7.25 9.35
C ASP A 67 5.49 7.62 9.58
N ARG A 68 6.12 7.03 10.60
CA ARG A 68 7.55 7.25 10.89
C ARG A 68 8.48 6.70 9.80
N LEU A 69 8.08 5.64 9.12
CA LEU A 69 8.83 5.05 8.01
C LEU A 69 8.63 5.82 6.70
N GLY A 70 7.66 6.75 6.64
CA GLY A 70 7.33 7.54 5.45
C GLY A 70 6.22 6.94 4.57
N VAL A 71 5.47 5.96 5.08
CA VAL A 71 4.27 5.46 4.39
C VAL A 71 3.11 6.38 4.74
N THR A 72 2.73 7.24 3.80
CA THR A 72 1.63 8.20 4.00
C THR A 72 0.26 7.53 4.05
N SER A 73 -0.64 8.06 4.87
CA SER A 73 -2.07 7.69 4.89
C SER A 73 -2.78 7.93 3.56
N ALA A 74 -2.19 8.72 2.64
CA ALA A 74 -2.66 8.84 1.27
C ALA A 74 -2.51 7.54 0.44
N ALA A 75 -1.79 6.53 0.93
CA ALA A 75 -1.58 5.28 0.20
C ALA A 75 -2.62 4.18 0.51
N TYR A 76 -3.47 4.34 1.53
CA TYR A 76 -4.44 3.32 1.94
C TYR A 76 -5.71 3.88 2.58
N ASP A 77 -6.78 3.10 2.55
CA ASP A 77 -8.08 3.42 3.14
C ASP A 77 -8.30 2.70 4.48
N ALA A 78 -7.74 1.50 4.65
CA ALA A 78 -7.86 0.70 5.86
C ALA A 78 -6.66 -0.22 6.06
N MET A 79 -6.50 -0.74 7.29
CA MET A 79 -5.45 -1.68 7.67
C MET A 79 -6.03 -2.79 8.56
N VAL A 80 -5.72 -4.04 8.22
CA VAL A 80 -6.14 -5.27 8.90
C VAL A 80 -4.93 -6.09 9.29
#